data_AF-X1PZX1-F1
#
_entry.id   AF-X1PZX1-F1
#
_cell.length_a   1.000
_cell.length_b   1.000
_cell.length_c   1.000
_cell.angle_alpha   90.00
_cell.angle_beta   90.00
_cell.angle_gamma   90.00
#
_symmetry.space_group_name_H-M   'P 1'
#
loop_
_entity.id
_entity.type
_entity.pdbx_description
1 polymer ?
#
loop_
_entity_poly.entity_id
_entity_poly.type
_entity_poly.pdbx_seq_one_letter_code
_entity_poly.pdbx_strand_id
1 'polypeptide(L)'
;SGDEVNITDNINDDVYAFGANVTVSGDIDGDLIAAGGRIVVDGNVSGDLMAAGGYLNLNGDVGDDARISGGIITVNGKIRDDLIIGGGQITLGSNASVGGDLIVSGGTIEIDGEVLGDAVLSGGSISISGKIDGNVKIADVGDLTITGDAEIAGDVTYSSINKASISDDAKIGGELKETIVEKAKEVKAVKKAPVAFLTATYFGGKVVSCLSLFVLGIILLLAIPKVFSKFNDRMRTTVGRCVGAGAIMLFGLPAGVLILSL
;
A
#
# COMPACT_ATOMS: atom_id res chain seq x y z
N SER A 1 -11.41 -12.44 13.00
CA SER A 1 -11.98 -11.19 12.46
C SER A 1 -13.04 -10.67 13.41
N GLY A 2 -13.22 -9.35 13.48
CA GLY A 2 -14.15 -8.69 14.41
C GLY A 2 -13.93 -7.18 14.43
N ASP A 3 -14.69 -6.43 15.22
CA ASP A 3 -14.41 -4.99 15.40
C ASP A 3 -13.04 -4.76 16.05
N GLU A 4 -12.64 -5.67 16.94
CA GLU A 4 -11.34 -5.69 17.60
C GLU A 4 -10.69 -7.08 17.44
N VAL A 5 -9.45 -7.11 16.97
CA VAL A 5 -8.63 -8.31 16.82
C VAL A 5 -7.33 -8.09 17.58
N ASN A 6 -7.15 -8.78 18.70
CA ASN A 6 -5.95 -8.70 19.52
C ASN A 6 -5.24 -10.05 19.52
N ILE A 7 -4.01 -10.09 19.03
CA ILE A 7 -3.13 -11.26 18.99
C ILE A 7 -2.02 -11.02 20.01
N THR A 8 -2.15 -11.62 21.19
CA THR A 8 -1.21 -11.44 22.31
C THR A 8 -0.25 -12.61 22.48
N ASP A 9 -0.68 -13.80 22.06
CA ASP A 9 0.12 -15.00 22.16
C ASP A 9 1.03 -15.12 20.94
N ASN A 10 2.18 -15.77 21.11
CA ASN A 10 3.04 -16.11 19.99
C ASN A 10 2.37 -17.18 19.11
N ILE A 11 2.42 -17.02 17.80
CA ILE A 11 1.80 -17.91 16.84
C ILE A 11 2.89 -18.50 15.94
N ASN A 12 2.96 -19.83 15.85
CA ASN A 12 3.91 -20.55 15.00
C ASN A 12 3.27 -20.96 13.67
N ASP A 13 2.68 -20.00 12.97
CA ASP A 13 2.01 -20.16 11.67
C ASP A 13 1.72 -18.77 11.08
N ASP A 14 1.25 -18.74 9.85
CA ASP A 14 0.79 -17.51 9.20
C ASP A 14 -0.48 -16.97 9.85
N VAL A 15 -0.61 -15.64 9.85
CA VAL A 15 -1.72 -14.94 10.49
C VAL A 15 -2.44 -14.03 9.51
N TYR A 16 -3.78 -14.15 9.53
CA TYR A 16 -4.69 -13.35 8.73
C TYR A 16 -5.65 -12.60 9.65
N ALA A 17 -5.39 -11.31 9.86
CA ALA A 17 -6.06 -10.48 10.85
C ALA A 17 -6.87 -9.35 10.21
N PHE A 18 -8.20 -9.39 10.36
CA PHE A 18 -9.10 -8.41 9.77
C PHE A 18 -10.05 -7.82 10.82
N GLY A 19 -10.04 -6.51 11.01
CA GLY A 19 -10.94 -5.84 11.94
C GLY A 19 -10.90 -4.32 11.89
N ALA A 20 -11.78 -3.63 12.63
CA ALA A 20 -11.70 -2.17 12.71
C ALA A 20 -10.42 -1.73 13.43
N ASN A 21 -10.05 -2.45 14.49
CA ASN A 21 -8.78 -2.33 15.19
C ASN A 21 -8.08 -3.70 15.22
N VAL A 22 -6.83 -3.75 14.77
CA VAL A 22 -5.97 -4.94 14.80
C VAL A 22 -4.73 -4.60 15.62
N THR A 23 -4.47 -5.37 16.68
CA THR A 23 -3.28 -5.27 17.51
C THR A 23 -2.57 -6.61 17.53
N VAL A 24 -1.30 -6.64 17.15
CA VAL A 24 -0.44 -7.83 17.18
C VAL A 24 0.70 -7.55 18.15
N SER A 25 0.62 -8.08 19.35
CA SER A 25 1.64 -7.93 20.39
C SER A 25 2.49 -9.19 20.60
N GLY A 26 1.96 -10.36 20.23
CA GLY A 26 2.74 -11.61 20.20
C GLY A 26 3.57 -11.75 18.93
N ASP A 27 4.67 -12.51 19.01
CA ASP A 27 5.51 -12.79 17.85
C ASP A 27 4.82 -13.79 16.90
N ILE A 28 4.95 -13.56 15.60
CA ILE A 28 4.45 -14.42 14.52
C ILE A 28 5.64 -15.12 13.88
N ASP A 29 5.75 -16.44 14.05
CA ASP A 29 6.71 -17.27 13.31
C ASP A 29 6.08 -17.77 12.01
N GLY A 30 5.94 -16.84 11.06
CA GLY A 30 5.27 -16.97 9.77
C GLY A 30 4.99 -15.61 9.15
N ASP A 31 4.07 -15.55 8.19
CA ASP A 31 3.65 -14.31 7.53
C ASP A 31 2.49 -13.63 8.27
N LEU A 32 2.40 -12.29 8.18
CA LEU A 32 1.27 -11.52 8.70
C LEU A 32 0.56 -10.76 7.57
N ILE A 33 -0.72 -11.09 7.36
CA ILE A 33 -1.63 -10.30 6.53
C ILE A 33 -2.66 -9.61 7.42
N ALA A 34 -2.63 -8.27 7.45
CA ALA A 34 -3.52 -7.47 8.29
C ALA A 34 -4.30 -6.42 7.49
N ALA A 35 -5.60 -6.27 7.76
CA ALA A 35 -6.35 -5.13 7.25
C ALA A 35 -7.32 -4.55 8.29
N GLY A 36 -7.39 -3.22 8.37
CA GLY A 36 -8.26 -2.56 9.33
C GLY A 36 -8.27 -1.04 9.30
N GLY A 37 -9.06 -0.43 10.19
CA GLY A 37 -9.07 1.02 10.37
C GLY A 37 -7.80 1.50 11.09
N ARG A 38 -7.45 0.80 12.18
CA ARG A 38 -6.22 0.98 12.95
C ARG A 38 -5.48 -0.36 13.04
N ILE A 39 -4.20 -0.36 12.70
CA ILE A 39 -3.32 -1.53 12.82
C ILE A 39 -2.11 -1.14 13.67
N VAL A 40 -1.81 -1.94 14.69
CA VAL A 40 -0.60 -1.82 15.51
C VAL A 40 0.08 -3.19 15.54
N VAL A 41 1.35 -3.25 15.13
CA VAL A 41 2.17 -4.47 15.14
C VAL A 41 3.37 -4.21 16.05
N ASP A 42 3.26 -4.66 17.30
CA ASP A 42 4.30 -4.57 18.32
C ASP A 42 5.17 -5.82 18.38
N GLY A 43 4.60 -6.99 18.09
CA GLY A 43 5.33 -8.26 17.99
C GLY A 43 6.10 -8.39 16.68
N ASN A 44 7.12 -9.24 16.67
CA ASN A 44 7.91 -9.49 15.46
C ASN A 44 7.17 -10.43 14.49
N VAL A 45 7.47 -10.31 13.20
CA VAL A 45 6.98 -11.20 12.14
C VAL A 45 8.21 -11.84 11.50
N SER A 46 8.36 -13.17 11.55
CA SER A 46 9.57 -13.84 11.03
C SER A 46 9.62 -13.92 9.50
N GLY A 47 8.47 -13.90 8.83
CA GLY A 47 8.33 -13.86 7.38
C GLY A 47 7.92 -12.47 6.85
N ASP A 48 6.97 -12.47 5.92
CA ASP A 48 6.48 -11.28 5.23
C ASP A 48 5.38 -10.56 6.01
N LEU A 49 5.33 -9.23 5.87
CA LEU A 49 4.21 -8.40 6.33
C LEU A 49 3.46 -7.79 5.14
N MET A 50 2.16 -8.04 5.04
CA MET A 50 1.25 -7.30 4.17
C MET A 50 0.16 -6.63 4.97
N ALA A 51 0.14 -5.30 4.99
CA ALA A 51 -0.80 -4.57 5.85
C ALA A 51 -1.46 -3.37 5.16
N ALA A 52 -2.77 -3.25 5.32
CA ALA A 52 -3.55 -2.14 4.74
C ALA A 52 -4.51 -1.53 5.75
N GLY A 53 -4.35 -0.24 6.07
CA GLY A 53 -5.28 0.42 7.00
C GLY A 53 -5.25 1.94 7.05
N GLY A 54 -6.20 2.55 7.76
CA GLY A 54 -6.27 4.02 7.87
C GLY A 54 -5.10 4.60 8.64
N TYR A 55 -4.79 3.99 9.79
CA TYR A 55 -3.62 4.26 10.63
C TYR A 55 -2.85 2.96 10.85
N LEU A 56 -1.54 2.98 10.63
CA LEU A 56 -0.68 1.82 10.82
C LEU A 56 0.59 2.21 11.57
N ASN A 57 0.90 1.47 12.64
CA ASN A 57 2.17 1.57 13.34
C ASN A 57 2.85 0.20 13.41
N LEU A 58 4.04 0.09 12.83
CA LEU A 58 4.86 -1.12 12.84
C LEU A 58 6.07 -0.88 13.76
N ASN A 59 6.02 -1.44 14.96
CA ASN A 59 7.09 -1.35 15.95
C ASN A 59 7.95 -2.61 15.99
N GLY A 60 7.37 -3.79 15.72
CA GLY A 60 8.10 -5.05 15.63
C GLY A 60 8.95 -5.18 14.36
N ASP A 61 9.94 -6.06 14.40
CA ASP A 61 10.79 -6.36 13.26
C ASP A 61 10.07 -7.32 12.28
N VAL A 62 10.35 -7.17 10.98
CA VAL A 62 9.89 -8.04 9.90
C VAL A 62 11.09 -8.78 9.33
N GLY A 63 11.00 -10.10 9.36
CA GLY A 63 12.09 -11.01 9.02
C GLY A 63 12.27 -11.24 7.53
N ASP A 64 11.42 -10.71 6.65
CA ASP A 64 11.64 -10.69 5.21
C ASP A 64 11.16 -9.35 4.60
N ASP A 65 10.14 -9.35 3.73
CA ASP A 65 9.62 -8.14 3.09
C ASP A 65 8.44 -7.51 3.85
N ALA A 66 8.25 -6.19 3.69
CA ALA A 66 7.05 -5.50 4.13
C ALA A 66 6.37 -4.71 3.00
N ARG A 67 5.06 -4.91 2.84
CA ARG A 67 4.20 -4.22 1.86
C ARG A 67 3.04 -3.58 2.60
N ILE A 68 3.08 -2.25 2.71
CA ILE A 68 2.22 -1.49 3.60
C ILE A 68 1.46 -0.41 2.83
N SER A 69 0.16 -0.26 3.09
CA SER A 69 -0.60 0.87 2.57
C SER A 69 -1.55 1.48 3.59
N GLY A 70 -1.74 2.80 3.54
CA GLY A 70 -2.60 3.47 4.50
C GLY A 70 -2.67 4.98 4.46
N GLY A 71 -3.44 5.56 5.37
CA GLY A 71 -3.56 7.01 5.49
C GLY A 71 -2.34 7.62 6.19
N ILE A 72 -2.06 7.15 7.39
CA ILE A 72 -0.90 7.52 8.22
C ILE A 72 -0.16 6.25 8.58
N ILE A 73 1.13 6.19 8.26
CA ILE A 73 1.98 5.00 8.42
C ILE A 73 3.25 5.41 9.16
N THR A 74 3.56 4.68 10.23
CA THR A 74 4.83 4.80 10.93
C THR A 74 5.49 3.44 11.00
N VAL A 75 6.76 3.36 10.59
CA VAL A 75 7.59 2.17 10.69
C VAL A 75 8.76 2.51 11.62
N ASN A 76 8.88 1.78 12.72
CA ASN A 76 9.94 1.92 13.72
C ASN A 76 10.81 0.66 13.84
N GLY A 77 10.27 -0.50 13.46
CA GLY A 77 10.97 -1.77 13.43
C GLY A 77 11.90 -1.92 12.23
N LYS A 78 12.69 -2.99 12.24
CA LYS A 78 13.61 -3.34 11.16
C LYS A 78 12.92 -4.24 10.14
N ILE A 79 13.17 -4.00 8.87
CA ILE A 79 12.76 -4.87 7.76
C ILE A 79 14.02 -5.53 7.23
N ARG A 80 14.08 -6.87 7.22
CA ARG A 80 15.32 -7.57 6.82
C ARG A 80 15.65 -7.37 5.35
N ASP A 81 14.65 -7.35 4.47
CA ASP A 81 14.83 -7.21 3.03
C ASP A 81 14.11 -5.94 2.53
N ASP A 82 13.13 -6.03 1.63
CA ASP A 82 12.56 -4.87 0.95
C ASP A 82 11.35 -4.26 1.69
N LEU A 83 11.20 -2.94 1.58
CA LEU A 83 10.05 -2.20 2.13
C LEU A 83 9.33 -1.40 1.05
N ILE A 84 8.06 -1.70 0.82
CA ILE A 84 7.18 -0.97 -0.09
C ILE A 84 6.05 -0.32 0.72
N ILE A 85 5.95 1.02 0.66
CA ILE A 85 4.93 1.79 1.38
C ILE A 85 4.17 2.74 0.45
N GLY A 86 2.84 2.71 0.52
CA GLY A 86 1.95 3.66 -0.15
C GLY A 86 0.96 4.34 0.78
N GLY A 87 1.02 5.66 0.97
CA GLY A 87 0.11 6.32 1.90
C GLY A 87 0.03 7.85 1.88
N GLY A 88 -0.79 8.43 2.75
CA GLY A 88 -0.95 9.89 2.84
C GLY A 88 0.23 10.56 3.54
N GLN A 89 0.54 10.09 4.75
CA GLN A 89 1.68 10.49 5.55
C GLN A 89 2.47 9.24 5.95
N ILE A 90 3.78 9.26 5.71
CA ILE A 90 4.66 8.11 5.91
C ILE A 90 5.89 8.58 6.67
N THR A 91 6.19 7.91 7.77
CA THR A 91 7.40 8.15 8.56
C THR A 91 8.15 6.82 8.72
N LEU A 92 9.38 6.77 8.21
CA LEU A 92 10.36 5.74 8.57
C LEU A 92 11.18 6.32 9.74
N GLY A 93 10.85 5.92 10.96
CA GLY A 93 11.42 6.50 12.18
C GLY A 93 12.91 6.20 12.33
N SER A 94 13.60 6.97 13.16
CA SER A 94 15.06 6.89 13.34
C SER A 94 15.60 5.55 13.87
N ASN A 95 14.75 4.71 14.45
CA ASN A 95 15.10 3.36 14.88
C ASN A 95 14.88 2.29 13.81
N ALA A 96 14.16 2.63 12.73
CA ALA A 96 13.87 1.70 11.66
C ALA A 96 15.08 1.53 10.74
N SER A 97 15.24 0.31 10.23
CA SER A 97 16.23 0.01 9.20
C SER A 97 15.62 -0.89 8.13
N VAL A 98 15.89 -0.62 6.86
CA VAL A 98 15.52 -1.46 5.73
C VAL A 98 16.78 -2.12 5.19
N GLY A 99 16.85 -3.45 5.21
CA GLY A 99 18.04 -4.20 4.81
C GLY A 99 18.24 -4.29 3.30
N GLY A 100 17.16 -4.20 2.53
CA GLY A 100 17.14 -4.12 1.07
C GLY A 100 16.72 -2.73 0.57
N ASP A 101 15.87 -2.73 -0.46
CA ASP A 101 15.42 -1.53 -1.15
C ASP A 101 14.17 -0.93 -0.51
N LEU A 102 14.10 0.40 -0.56
CA LEU A 102 12.96 1.18 -0.08
C LEU A 102 12.18 1.78 -1.25
N ILE A 103 10.89 1.46 -1.38
CA ILE A 103 9.99 2.07 -2.35
C ILE A 103 8.84 2.77 -1.62
N VAL A 104 8.77 4.09 -1.71
CA VAL A 104 7.76 4.89 -0.99
C VAL A 104 7.03 5.83 -1.92
N SER A 105 5.70 5.79 -1.86
CA SER A 105 4.85 6.79 -2.51
C SER A 105 3.86 7.39 -1.53
N GLY A 106 3.83 8.72 -1.42
CA GLY A 106 2.87 9.36 -0.54
C GLY A 106 2.75 10.87 -0.62
N GLY A 107 1.85 11.44 0.17
CA GLY A 107 1.67 12.90 0.22
C GLY A 107 2.83 13.59 0.93
N THR A 108 3.15 13.13 2.14
CA THR A 108 4.28 13.58 2.97
C THR A 108 5.09 12.36 3.38
N ILE A 109 6.41 12.41 3.16
CA ILE A 109 7.34 11.32 3.45
C ILE A 109 8.49 11.86 4.31
N GLU A 110 8.74 11.20 5.43
CA GLU A 110 9.86 11.47 6.33
C GLU A 110 10.71 10.20 6.45
N ILE A 111 11.97 10.27 6.02
CA ILE A 111 12.94 9.17 6.09
C ILE A 111 14.01 9.54 7.10
N ASP A 112 13.80 9.11 8.35
CA ASP A 112 14.74 9.33 9.46
C ASP A 112 15.58 8.10 9.78
N GLY A 113 15.11 6.91 9.39
CA GLY A 113 15.78 5.62 9.57
C GLY A 113 16.88 5.32 8.55
N GLU A 114 17.42 4.11 8.63
CA GLU A 114 18.48 3.62 7.73
C GLU A 114 17.91 2.78 6.57
N VAL A 115 18.48 2.92 5.37
CA VAL A 115 18.20 2.08 4.20
C VAL A 115 19.54 1.57 3.66
N LEU A 116 19.73 0.26 3.67
CA LEU A 116 20.98 -0.35 3.21
C LEU A 116 21.04 -0.51 1.68
N GLY A 117 19.89 -0.54 1.00
CA GLY A 117 19.76 -0.59 -0.45
C GLY A 117 19.45 0.76 -1.11
N ASP A 118 18.85 0.69 -2.29
CA ASP A 118 18.39 1.86 -3.05
C ASP A 118 17.06 2.39 -2.50
N ALA A 119 16.82 3.70 -2.63
CA ALA A 119 15.56 4.34 -2.26
C ALA A 119 14.87 4.98 -3.47
N VAL A 120 13.64 4.54 -3.75
CA VAL A 120 12.77 5.11 -4.78
C VAL A 120 11.60 5.81 -4.12
N LEU A 121 11.57 7.15 -4.21
CA LEU A 121 10.60 7.99 -3.53
C LEU A 121 9.74 8.77 -4.53
N SER A 122 8.47 8.95 -4.21
CA SER A 122 7.60 9.87 -4.96
C SER A 122 6.55 10.46 -4.05
N GLY A 123 6.47 11.79 -3.97
CA GLY A 123 5.50 12.43 -3.10
C GLY A 123 5.45 13.94 -3.17
N GLY A 124 4.46 14.52 -2.50
CA GLY A 124 4.28 15.98 -2.50
C GLY A 124 5.40 16.69 -1.74
N SER A 125 5.68 16.23 -0.52
CA SER A 125 6.76 16.71 0.34
C SER A 125 7.60 15.53 0.83
N ILE A 126 8.92 15.62 0.68
CA ILE A 126 9.86 14.59 1.09
C ILE A 126 10.96 15.22 1.95
N SER A 127 11.18 14.66 3.13
CA SER A 127 12.29 15.00 4.02
C SER A 127 13.17 13.77 4.25
N ILE A 128 14.48 13.93 4.05
CA ILE A 128 15.47 12.89 4.31
C ILE A 128 16.42 13.40 5.39
N SER A 129 16.50 12.66 6.49
CA SER A 129 17.44 12.91 7.59
C SER A 129 18.26 11.68 7.98
N GLY A 130 17.82 10.49 7.58
CA GLY A 130 18.52 9.24 7.85
C GLY A 130 19.65 8.90 6.87
N LYS A 131 20.11 7.65 6.97
CA LYS A 131 21.22 7.09 6.18
C LYS A 131 20.70 6.21 5.04
N ILE A 132 21.25 6.38 3.85
CA ILE A 132 20.93 5.58 2.66
C ILE A 132 22.25 5.13 2.02
N ASP A 133 22.53 3.82 2.03
CA ASP A 133 23.78 3.27 1.49
C ASP A 133 23.77 3.11 -0.04
N GLY A 134 22.58 3.04 -0.64
CA GLY A 134 22.38 3.00 -2.08
C GLY A 134 22.12 4.36 -2.73
N ASN A 135 21.53 4.30 -3.92
CA ASN A 135 21.13 5.44 -4.71
C ASN A 135 19.73 5.93 -4.32
N VAL A 136 19.50 7.23 -4.44
CA VAL A 136 18.20 7.84 -4.19
C VAL A 136 17.62 8.35 -5.49
N LYS A 137 16.45 7.82 -5.88
CA LYS A 137 15.69 8.26 -7.04
C LYS A 137 14.35 8.85 -6.61
N ILE A 138 14.16 10.13 -6.89
CA ILE A 138 12.94 10.86 -6.53
C ILE A 138 12.20 11.31 -7.78
N ALA A 139 11.01 10.77 -8.00
CA ALA A 139 10.16 11.11 -9.13
C ALA A 139 9.06 12.10 -8.72
N ASP A 140 9.07 13.26 -9.38
CA ASP A 140 8.03 14.31 -9.33
C ASP A 140 7.68 14.76 -7.91
N VAL A 141 8.67 15.31 -7.21
CA VAL A 141 8.49 15.89 -5.87
C VAL A 141 8.07 17.36 -5.93
N GLY A 142 7.18 17.78 -5.03
CA GLY A 142 6.84 19.19 -4.86
C GLY A 142 7.94 19.93 -4.10
N ASP A 143 8.16 19.50 -2.85
CA ASP A 143 9.15 20.06 -1.93
C ASP A 143 10.09 18.95 -1.44
N LEU A 144 11.39 19.08 -1.71
CA LEU A 144 12.43 18.17 -1.25
C LEU A 144 13.33 18.85 -0.23
N THR A 145 13.48 18.22 0.93
CA THR A 145 14.43 18.63 1.97
C THR A 145 15.40 17.50 2.26
N ILE A 146 16.70 17.77 2.15
CA ILE A 146 17.77 16.89 2.63
C ILE A 146 18.46 17.63 3.76
N THR A 147 18.32 17.11 4.98
CA THR A 147 18.82 17.76 6.20
C THR A 147 20.32 17.50 6.39
N GLY A 148 20.96 18.23 7.33
CA GLY A 148 22.40 18.09 7.59
C GLY A 148 22.81 16.74 8.17
N ASP A 149 21.88 16.00 8.76
CA ASP A 149 22.14 14.67 9.33
C ASP A 149 22.08 13.57 8.28
N ALA A 150 21.60 13.86 7.07
CA ALA A 150 21.44 12.88 6.01
C ALA A 150 22.78 12.39 5.46
N GLU A 151 22.93 11.07 5.37
CA GLU A 151 24.10 10.40 4.78
C GLU A 151 23.66 9.52 3.61
N ILE A 152 23.94 9.93 2.38
CA ILE A 152 23.61 9.19 1.17
C ILE A 152 24.91 8.77 0.49
N ALA A 153 25.22 7.47 0.46
CA ALA A 153 26.49 6.99 -0.10
C ALA A 153 26.49 6.96 -1.64
N GLY A 154 25.33 6.74 -2.27
CA GLY A 154 25.17 6.66 -3.72
C GLY A 154 24.81 7.97 -4.42
N ASP A 155 24.31 7.84 -5.65
CA ASP A 155 23.86 8.96 -6.48
C ASP A 155 22.46 9.43 -6.03
N VAL A 156 22.21 10.73 -6.14
CA VAL A 156 20.89 11.33 -5.90
C VAL A 156 20.35 11.91 -7.20
N THR A 157 19.31 11.28 -7.75
CA THR A 157 18.59 11.78 -8.92
C THR A 157 17.19 12.21 -8.52
N TYR A 158 16.86 13.49 -8.70
CA TYR A 158 15.54 13.99 -8.35
C TYR A 158 14.92 14.86 -9.45
N SER A 159 13.60 14.75 -9.58
CA SER A 159 12.75 15.62 -10.39
C SER A 159 11.84 16.41 -9.47
N SER A 160 12.02 17.73 -9.41
CA SER A 160 11.26 18.61 -8.50
C SER A 160 10.61 19.78 -9.22
N ILE A 161 9.43 20.18 -8.73
CA ILE A 161 8.72 21.39 -9.20
C ILE A 161 9.33 22.65 -8.58
N ASN A 162 9.73 22.59 -7.30
CA ASN A 162 10.38 23.67 -6.58
C ASN A 162 11.88 23.39 -6.39
N LYS A 163 12.67 24.43 -6.08
CA LYS A 163 14.09 24.25 -5.76
C LYS A 163 14.22 23.42 -4.48
N ALA A 164 14.98 22.33 -4.55
CA ALA A 164 15.26 21.49 -3.38
C ALA A 164 16.06 22.26 -2.31
N SER A 165 15.77 22.00 -1.04
CA SER A 165 16.50 22.52 0.12
C SER A 165 17.46 21.46 0.63
N ILE A 166 18.71 21.53 0.22
CA ILE A 166 19.78 20.60 0.61
C ILE A 166 20.71 21.34 1.56
N SER A 167 20.94 20.79 2.76
CA SER A 167 21.87 21.35 3.74
C SER A 167 23.32 21.19 3.28
N ASP A 168 24.19 22.16 3.57
CA ASP A 168 25.63 22.08 3.29
C ASP A 168 26.33 20.98 4.12
N ASP A 169 25.72 20.58 5.24
CA ASP A 169 26.24 19.53 6.13
C ASP A 169 25.85 18.11 5.68
N ALA A 170 24.92 17.98 4.72
CA ALA A 170 24.48 16.69 4.20
C ALA A 170 25.62 15.97 3.46
N LYS A 171 25.81 14.68 3.74
CA LYS A 171 26.88 13.88 3.10
C LYS A 171 26.31 13.12 1.92
N ILE A 172 26.63 13.57 0.71
CA ILE A 172 26.29 12.86 -0.54
C ILE A 172 27.58 12.34 -1.17
N GLY A 173 27.75 11.02 -1.20
CA GLY A 173 28.95 10.34 -1.71
C GLY A 173 29.02 10.26 -3.24
N GLY A 174 27.86 10.21 -3.91
CA GLY A 174 27.74 10.14 -5.37
C GLY A 174 27.42 11.47 -6.06
N GLU A 175 26.91 11.36 -7.29
CA GLU A 175 26.53 12.49 -8.13
C GLU A 175 25.11 12.98 -7.80
N LEU A 176 24.93 14.30 -7.70
CA LEU A 176 23.63 14.94 -7.54
C LEU A 176 23.10 15.41 -8.91
N LYS A 177 22.05 14.74 -9.42
CA LYS A 177 21.40 15.06 -10.71
C LYS A 177 20.00 15.62 -10.49
N GLU A 178 19.86 16.92 -10.75
CA GLU A 178 18.56 17.58 -10.79
C GLU A 178 17.98 17.55 -12.22
N THR A 179 16.79 16.99 -12.37
CA THR A 179 15.98 17.13 -13.60
C THR A 179 14.85 18.10 -13.32
N ILE A 180 15.04 19.38 -13.66
CA ILE A 180 13.98 20.37 -13.51
C ILE A 180 12.92 20.09 -14.58
N VAL A 181 11.74 19.67 -14.15
CA VAL A 181 10.56 19.65 -15.03
C VAL A 181 10.09 21.09 -15.14
N GLU A 182 10.42 21.76 -16.27
CA GLU A 182 9.78 23.03 -16.62
C GLU A 182 8.27 22.85 -16.46
N LYS A 183 7.63 23.69 -15.62
CA LYS A 183 6.17 23.72 -15.44
C LYS A 183 5.52 23.55 -16.81
N ALA A 184 4.97 22.36 -17.08
CA ALA A 184 4.11 22.20 -18.24
C ALA A 184 3.01 23.25 -18.07
N LYS A 185 3.01 24.25 -18.97
CA LYS A 185 1.99 25.30 -19.06
C LYS A 185 0.65 24.68 -18.71
N GLU A 186 -0.06 25.24 -17.73
CA GLU A 186 -1.41 24.84 -17.36
C GLU A 186 -2.20 24.46 -18.63
N VAL A 187 -2.33 23.15 -18.88
CA VAL A 187 -3.24 22.68 -19.90
C VAL A 187 -4.60 22.98 -19.29
N LYS A 188 -5.22 24.07 -19.75
CA LYS A 188 -6.59 24.44 -19.41
C LYS A 188 -7.42 23.17 -19.37
N ALA A 189 -7.84 22.78 -18.17
CA ALA A 189 -8.59 21.57 -17.93
C ALA A 189 -9.78 21.52 -18.90
N VAL A 190 -9.68 20.66 -19.91
CA VAL A 190 -10.85 20.27 -20.69
C VAL A 190 -11.73 19.52 -19.70
N LYS A 191 -12.82 20.16 -19.26
CA LYS A 191 -13.77 19.74 -18.21
C LYS A 191 -14.51 18.42 -18.47
N LYS A 192 -13.99 17.53 -19.33
CA LYS A 192 -14.54 16.22 -19.61
C LYS A 192 -13.39 15.26 -19.92
N ALA A 193 -12.98 14.45 -18.94
CA ALA A 193 -12.67 13.02 -19.10
C ALA A 193 -11.68 12.52 -18.04
N PRO A 194 -12.13 12.18 -16.82
CA PRO A 194 -11.35 11.32 -15.93
C PRO A 194 -11.19 9.89 -16.51
N VAL A 195 -11.97 9.51 -17.53
CA VAL A 195 -11.96 8.15 -18.11
C VAL A 195 -10.95 7.98 -19.25
N ALA A 196 -10.62 9.05 -20.00
CA ALA A 196 -9.80 8.92 -21.21
C ALA A 196 -8.29 8.87 -20.91
N PHE A 197 -7.84 9.41 -19.78
CA PHE A 197 -6.43 9.39 -19.40
C PHE A 197 -6.01 8.00 -18.86
N LEU A 198 -6.95 7.30 -18.23
CA LEU A 198 -6.75 5.95 -17.68
C LEU A 198 -6.69 4.85 -18.75
N THR A 199 -7.22 5.09 -19.94
CA THR A 199 -7.23 4.13 -21.06
C THR A 199 -6.10 4.36 -22.08
N ALA A 200 -5.35 5.45 -21.98
CA ALA A 200 -4.43 5.88 -23.03
C ALA A 200 -2.99 5.32 -22.92
N THR A 201 -2.62 4.69 -21.81
CA THR A 201 -1.32 4.01 -21.68
C THR A 201 -1.53 2.51 -21.43
N TYR A 202 -0.85 1.69 -22.23
CA TYR A 202 -0.92 0.21 -22.21
C TYR A 202 -0.62 -0.39 -20.82
N PHE A 203 0.11 0.35 -19.96
CA PHE A 203 0.40 0.00 -18.57
C PHE A 203 -0.68 0.50 -17.57
N GLY A 204 -1.24 1.70 -17.76
CA GLY A 204 -2.26 2.27 -16.87
C GLY A 204 -3.56 1.45 -16.85
N GLY A 205 -3.94 0.89 -18.00
CA GLY A 205 -5.12 0.04 -18.12
C GLY A 205 -5.05 -1.26 -17.30
N LYS A 206 -3.85 -1.83 -17.10
CA LYS A 206 -3.71 -3.07 -16.30
C LYS A 206 -3.69 -2.80 -14.79
N VAL A 207 -3.01 -1.76 -14.34
CA VAL A 207 -2.95 -1.40 -12.91
C VAL A 207 -4.33 -0.97 -12.39
N VAL A 208 -5.08 -0.23 -13.22
CA VAL A 208 -6.44 0.23 -12.87
C VAL A 208 -7.44 -0.91 -12.95
N SER A 209 -7.28 -1.85 -13.88
CA SER A 209 -8.05 -3.09 -13.89
C SER A 209 -7.84 -3.89 -12.60
N CYS A 210 -6.60 -4.01 -12.11
CA CYS A 210 -6.31 -4.68 -10.84
C CYS A 210 -6.93 -3.97 -9.64
N LEU A 211 -6.79 -2.65 -9.52
CA LEU A 211 -7.38 -1.87 -8.43
C LEU A 211 -8.92 -1.88 -8.46
N SER A 212 -9.52 -1.80 -9.65
CA SER A 212 -10.98 -1.84 -9.79
C SER A 212 -11.58 -3.20 -9.49
N LEU A 213 -10.91 -4.31 -9.85
CA LEU A 213 -11.31 -5.66 -9.45
C LEU A 213 -11.16 -5.88 -7.95
N PHE A 214 -10.11 -5.33 -7.34
CA PHE A 214 -9.89 -5.39 -5.90
C PHE A 214 -10.98 -4.63 -5.12
N VAL A 215 -11.26 -3.39 -5.52
CA VAL A 215 -12.34 -2.57 -4.95
C VAL A 215 -13.70 -3.23 -5.19
N LEU A 216 -13.95 -3.77 -6.39
CA LEU A 216 -15.19 -4.50 -6.69
C LEU A 216 -15.31 -5.77 -5.85
N GLY A 217 -14.22 -6.49 -5.62
CA GLY A 217 -14.16 -7.66 -4.75
C GLY A 217 -14.52 -7.32 -3.31
N ILE A 218 -13.98 -6.22 -2.77
CA ILE A 218 -14.33 -5.71 -1.43
C ILE A 218 -15.80 -5.27 -1.38
N ILE A 219 -16.29 -4.56 -2.39
CA ILE A 219 -17.70 -4.14 -2.47
C ILE A 219 -18.63 -5.36 -2.51
N LEU A 220 -18.29 -6.40 -3.28
CA LEU A 220 -19.06 -7.65 -3.33
C LEU A 220 -19.00 -8.38 -1.99
N LEU A 221 -17.82 -8.53 -1.38
CA LEU A 221 -17.66 -9.12 -0.05
C LEU A 221 -18.47 -8.40 1.03
N LEU A 222 -18.58 -7.06 0.95
CA LEU A 222 -19.37 -6.26 1.88
C LEU A 222 -20.87 -6.22 1.55
N ALA A 223 -21.24 -6.39 0.28
CA ALA A 223 -22.64 -6.45 -0.16
C ALA A 223 -23.29 -7.81 0.15
N ILE A 224 -22.53 -8.91 0.05
CA ILE A 224 -22.99 -10.27 0.31
C ILE A 224 -23.64 -10.43 1.71
N PRO A 225 -23.04 -10.03 2.84
CA PRO A 225 -23.67 -10.17 4.15
C PRO A 225 -24.94 -9.32 4.32
N LYS A 226 -25.05 -8.16 3.65
CA LYS A 226 -26.27 -7.33 3.64
C LYS A 226 -27.40 -7.91 2.79
N VAL A 227 -27.07 -8.60 1.70
CA VAL A 227 -28.05 -9.29 0.85
C VAL A 227 -28.50 -10.59 1.53
N PHE A 228 -27.56 -11.34 2.14
CA PHE A 228 -27.87 -12.57 2.88
C PHE A 228 -28.68 -12.31 4.15
N SER A 229 -28.43 -11.23 4.90
CA SER A 229 -29.22 -10.89 6.10
C SER A 229 -30.65 -10.50 5.76
N LYS A 230 -30.91 -9.88 4.60
CA LYS A 230 -32.27 -9.60 4.11
C LYS A 230 -32.97 -10.83 3.51
N PHE A 231 -32.22 -11.85 3.10
CA PHE A 231 -32.78 -13.12 2.62
C PHE A 231 -33.14 -14.09 3.75
N ASN A 232 -32.52 -13.96 4.93
CA ASN A 232 -32.68 -14.91 6.03
C ASN A 232 -34.10 -14.91 6.64
N ASP A 233 -34.86 -13.82 6.52
CA ASP A 233 -36.25 -13.74 7.03
C ASP A 233 -37.29 -14.35 6.07
N ARG A 234 -36.94 -14.61 4.80
CA ARG A 234 -37.85 -15.22 3.79
C ARG A 234 -37.47 -16.64 3.36
N MET A 235 -36.26 -17.11 3.67
CA MET A 235 -35.80 -18.43 3.21
C MET A 235 -36.39 -19.63 3.97
N ARG A 236 -37.12 -19.43 5.07
CA ARG A 236 -37.71 -20.57 5.81
C ARG A 236 -39.01 -21.14 5.22
N THR A 237 -39.67 -20.47 4.27
CA THR A 237 -40.99 -20.92 3.77
C THR A 237 -41.04 -21.38 2.32
N THR A 238 -39.99 -21.16 1.51
CA THR A 238 -40.04 -21.52 0.07
C THR A 238 -38.69 -21.96 -0.53
N VAL A 239 -37.91 -22.78 0.18
CA VAL A 239 -36.59 -23.29 -0.28
C VAL A 239 -36.69 -23.95 -1.67
N GLY A 240 -37.75 -24.72 -1.93
CA GLY A 240 -37.90 -25.48 -3.18
C GLY A 240 -38.06 -24.65 -4.46
N ARG A 241 -38.69 -23.46 -4.38
CA ARG A 241 -38.91 -22.63 -5.58
C ARG A 241 -37.65 -21.84 -5.99
N CYS A 242 -36.79 -21.46 -5.04
CA CYS A 242 -35.54 -20.76 -5.32
C CYS A 242 -34.47 -21.68 -5.91
N VAL A 243 -34.36 -22.92 -5.44
CA VAL A 243 -33.47 -23.93 -6.03
C VAL A 243 -33.90 -24.27 -7.46
N GLY A 244 -35.22 -24.41 -7.69
CA GLY A 244 -35.76 -24.64 -9.03
C GLY A 244 -35.47 -23.49 -10.01
N ALA A 245 -35.68 -22.23 -9.58
CA ALA A 245 -35.39 -21.07 -10.44
C ALA A 245 -33.89 -20.91 -10.72
N GLY A 246 -33.03 -21.19 -9.73
CA GLY A 246 -31.57 -21.14 -9.88
C GLY A 246 -31.06 -22.20 -10.86
N ALA A 247 -31.57 -23.44 -10.79
CA ALA A 247 -31.22 -24.50 -11.74
C ALA A 247 -31.69 -24.17 -13.17
N ILE A 248 -32.89 -23.60 -13.33
CA ILE A 248 -33.40 -23.19 -14.65
C ILE A 248 -32.53 -22.08 -15.26
N MET A 249 -32.07 -21.10 -14.47
CA MET A 249 -31.15 -20.09 -14.99
C MET A 249 -29.77 -20.67 -15.31
N LEU A 250 -29.21 -21.53 -14.45
CA LEU A 250 -27.86 -22.07 -14.62
C LEU A 250 -27.74 -22.96 -15.86
N PHE A 251 -28.75 -23.77 -16.15
CA PHE A 251 -28.73 -24.70 -17.30
C PHE A 251 -29.48 -24.16 -18.52
N GLY A 252 -30.52 -23.33 -18.33
CA GLY A 252 -31.34 -22.80 -19.41
C GLY A 252 -30.67 -21.68 -20.20
N LEU A 253 -29.90 -20.80 -19.56
CA LEU A 253 -29.19 -19.72 -20.25
C LEU A 253 -28.10 -20.26 -21.20
N PRO A 254 -27.21 -21.18 -20.78
CA PRO A 254 -26.22 -21.76 -21.69
C PRO A 254 -26.85 -22.52 -22.86
N ALA A 255 -27.91 -23.30 -22.61
CA ALA A 255 -28.59 -24.07 -23.64
C ALA A 255 -29.33 -23.16 -24.65
N GLY A 256 -29.97 -22.08 -24.19
CA GLY A 256 -30.63 -21.11 -25.06
C GLY A 256 -29.65 -20.37 -25.97
N VAL A 257 -28.48 -19.98 -25.43
CA VAL A 257 -27.42 -19.34 -26.22
C VAL A 257 -26.87 -20.29 -27.29
N LEU A 258 -26.72 -21.59 -26.98
CA LEU A 258 -26.30 -22.61 -27.93
C LEU A 258 -27.31 -22.82 -29.07
N ILE A 259 -28.61 -22.85 -28.77
CA ILE A 259 -29.68 -23.00 -29.77
C ILE A 259 -29.80 -21.77 -30.68
N LEU A 260 -29.54 -20.56 -30.15
CA LEU A 260 -29.51 -19.32 -30.93
C LEU A 260 -28.24 -19.18 -31.80
N SER A 261 -27.23 -20.01 -31.55
CA SER A 261 -25.94 -20.00 -32.28
C SER A 261 -25.83 -21.07 -33.38
N LEU A 262 -26.85 -21.91 -33.55
CA LEU A 262 -27.01 -22.91 -34.62
C LEU A 262 -27.99 -22.40 -35.67
#